data_AF-A0A661FTH0-F1
#
_entry.id   AF-A0A661FTH0-F1
#
_cell.length_a   1.000
_cell.length_b   1.000
_cell.length_c   1.000
_cell.angle_alpha   90.00
_cell.angle_beta   90.00
_cell.angle_gamma   90.00
#
_symmetry.space_group_name_H-M   'P 1'
#
loop_
_entity.id
_entity.type
_entity.pdbx_description
1 polymer ?
#
loop_
_entity_poly.entity_id
_entity_poly.type
_entity_poly.pdbx_seq_one_letter_code
_entity_poly.pdbx_strand_id
1 'polypeptide(L)'
;RRYQYLDGQGEIGFISSVTEPFCGSCSRARLSADGTLYTCLFATTGTNLRVPLREGASDADIAEILQRVWLGRKDRYSETRHVEPAEQPLVNKVEMYRMGG
;
A
#
# COMPACT_ATOMS: atom_id res chain seq x y z
N ARG A 1 -17.58 -0.74 -10.89
CA ARG A 1 -18.83 -0.16 -11.46
C ARG A 1 -19.81 0.13 -10.33
N ARG A 2 -20.72 1.11 -10.51
CA ARG A 2 -21.78 1.45 -9.55
C ARG A 2 -23.14 1.14 -10.15
N TYR A 3 -24.05 0.63 -9.33
CA TYR A 3 -25.40 0.21 -9.69
C TYR A 3 -26.39 0.91 -8.76
N GLN A 4 -27.49 1.42 -9.28
CA GLN A 4 -28.52 2.10 -8.48
C GLN A 4 -29.72 1.17 -8.26
N TYR A 5 -30.37 1.30 -7.11
CA TYR A 5 -31.65 0.63 -6.88
C TYR A 5 -32.75 1.24 -7.76
N LEU A 6 -33.74 0.42 -8.15
CA LEU A 6 -34.84 0.86 -9.02
C LEU A 6 -35.73 1.93 -8.39
N ASP A 7 -35.80 1.96 -7.05
CA ASP A 7 -36.54 2.95 -6.28
C ASP A 7 -35.74 4.25 -6.02
N GLY A 8 -34.48 4.31 -6.50
CA GLY A 8 -33.58 5.45 -6.35
C GLY A 8 -33.03 5.67 -4.94
N GLN A 9 -33.26 4.76 -4.00
CA GLN A 9 -32.91 4.96 -2.58
C GLN A 9 -31.46 4.62 -2.23
N GLY A 10 -30.60 4.35 -3.22
CA GLY A 10 -29.18 4.09 -2.97
C GLY A 10 -28.42 3.47 -4.14
N GLU A 11 -27.14 3.16 -3.89
CA GLU A 11 -26.25 2.52 -4.85
C GLU A 11 -25.41 1.39 -4.22
N ILE A 12 -25.01 0.43 -5.05
CA ILE A 12 -24.04 -0.63 -4.74
C ILE A 12 -22.84 -0.49 -5.69
N GLY A 13 -21.64 -0.59 -5.14
CA GLY A 13 -20.39 -0.66 -5.88
C GLY A 13 -19.66 -1.99 -5.66
N PHE A 14 -18.96 -2.48 -6.69
CA PHE A 14 -18.08 -3.63 -6.58
C PHE A 14 -16.62 -3.19 -6.75
N ILE A 15 -15.74 -3.68 -5.86
CA ILE A 15 -14.30 -3.46 -5.90
C ILE A 15 -13.62 -4.75 -6.35
N SER A 16 -13.16 -4.78 -7.60
CA SER A 16 -12.55 -5.95 -8.25
C SER A 16 -11.05 -6.09 -7.93
N SER A 17 -10.67 -6.16 -6.65
CA SER A 17 -9.26 -6.17 -6.20
C SER A 17 -8.40 -7.33 -6.75
N VAL A 18 -9.05 -8.39 -7.26
CA VAL A 18 -8.44 -9.61 -7.78
C VAL A 18 -8.50 -9.63 -9.30
N THR A 19 -9.70 -9.59 -9.88
CA THR A 19 -9.94 -9.75 -11.32
C THR A 19 -9.56 -8.52 -12.14
N GLU A 20 -9.58 -7.32 -11.54
CA GLU A 20 -9.25 -6.05 -12.20
C GLU A 20 -8.40 -5.19 -11.23
N PRO A 21 -7.12 -5.56 -11.03
CA PRO A 21 -6.25 -4.87 -10.10
C PRO A 21 -5.98 -3.42 -10.54
N PHE A 22 -5.76 -2.54 -9.57
CA PHE A 22 -5.65 -1.09 -9.76
C PHE A 22 -4.36 -0.52 -9.15
N CYS A 23 -3.25 -1.28 -9.20
CA CYS A 23 -1.98 -0.81 -8.63
C CYS A 23 -1.37 0.35 -9.43
N GLY A 24 -1.55 0.37 -10.75
CA GLY A 24 -1.04 1.42 -11.65
C GLY A 24 -1.55 2.82 -11.33
N SER A 25 -2.77 2.94 -10.77
CA SER A 25 -3.34 4.20 -10.29
C SER A 25 -3.26 4.36 -8.77
N CYS A 26 -2.61 3.44 -8.05
CA CYS A 26 -2.51 3.49 -6.59
C CYS A 26 -1.52 4.59 -6.17
N SER A 27 -2.01 5.58 -5.42
CA SER A 27 -1.25 6.70 -4.86
C SER A 27 -1.14 6.65 -3.33
N ARG A 28 -1.33 5.46 -2.73
CA ARG A 28 -1.36 5.30 -1.27
C ARG A 28 0.04 5.03 -0.70
N ALA A 29 0.42 5.79 0.32
CA ALA A 29 1.48 5.45 1.28
C ALA A 29 0.83 5.12 2.63
N ARG A 30 1.51 4.33 3.47
CA ARG A 30 1.04 3.96 4.81
C ARG A 30 2.16 4.10 5.83
N LEU A 31 1.81 4.61 7.01
CA LEU A 31 2.70 4.67 8.17
C LEU A 31 2.14 3.71 9.22
N SER A 32 2.92 2.69 9.58
CA SER A 32 2.54 1.76 10.65
C SER A 32 2.65 2.42 12.03
N ALA A 33 2.02 1.78 13.02
CA ALA A 33 2.04 2.26 14.41
C ALA A 33 3.45 2.34 15.04
N ASP A 34 4.41 1.54 14.54
CA ASP A 34 5.81 1.60 14.95
C ASP A 34 6.63 2.64 14.17
N GLY A 35 6.00 3.41 13.28
CA GLY A 35 6.61 4.50 12.52
C GLY A 35 7.43 4.05 11.31
N THR A 36 7.03 2.94 10.68
CA THR A 36 7.61 2.45 9.43
C THR A 36 6.72 2.85 8.24
N LEU A 37 7.32 3.47 7.23
CA LEU A 37 6.67 3.82 5.98
C LEU A 37 6.64 2.62 5.03
N TYR A 38 5.46 2.32 4.51
CA TYR A 38 5.19 1.31 3.50
C TYR A 38 4.51 1.92 2.27
N THR A 39 4.90 1.43 1.09
CA THR A 39 4.40 1.87 -0.21
C THR A 39 3.38 0.90 -0.83
N CYS A 40 3.08 -0.19 -0.13
CA CYS A 40 2.09 -1.20 -0.52
C CYS A 40 1.44 -1.83 0.70
N LEU A 41 0.19 -2.29 0.55
CA LEU A 41 -0.47 -3.14 1.55
C LEU A 41 0.18 -4.52 1.72
N PHE A 42 0.97 -4.94 0.74
CA PHE A 42 1.61 -6.26 0.71
C PHE A 42 3.14 -6.13 0.69
N ALA A 43 3.66 -4.99 1.16
CA ALA A 43 5.09 -4.76 1.24
C ALA A 43 5.76 -5.77 2.18
N THR A 44 6.99 -6.13 1.86
CA THR A 44 7.83 -7.05 2.65
C THR A 44 8.90 -6.30 3.44
N THR A 45 9.20 -5.08 3.01
CA THR A 45 10.14 -4.15 3.64
C THR A 45 9.50 -2.77 3.75
N GLY A 46 10.01 -1.95 4.67
CA GLY A 46 9.55 -0.59 4.89
C GLY A 46 10.69 0.32 5.33
N THR A 47 10.46 1.62 5.31
CA THR A 47 11.44 2.64 5.69
C THR A 47 11.15 3.16 7.08
N ASN A 48 12.08 3.02 8.02
CA ASN A 48 11.92 3.54 9.38
C ASN A 48 11.97 5.08 9.37
N LEU A 49 10.83 5.73 9.61
CA LEU A 49 10.76 7.19 9.77
C LEU A 49 10.86 7.61 11.24
N ARG A 50 10.56 6.70 12.17
CA ARG A 50 10.59 6.97 13.61
C ARG A 50 11.95 7.41 14.12
N VAL A 51 13.02 6.75 13.67
CA VAL A 51 14.38 7.06 14.15
C VAL A 51 14.80 8.47 13.72
N PRO A 52 14.80 8.84 12.43
CA PRO A 52 15.13 10.20 12.00
C PRO A 52 14.29 11.28 12.71
N LEU A 53 12.98 11.06 12.83
CA LEU A 53 12.08 12.00 13.53
C LEU A 53 12.46 12.19 15.00
N ARG A 54 12.90 11.13 15.69
CA ARG A 54 13.29 11.18 17.10
C ARG A 54 14.69 11.75 17.32
N GLU A 55 15.55 11.64 16.32
CA GLU A 55 16.90 12.20 16.33
C GLU A 55 16.91 13.68 15.94
N GLY A 56 15.75 14.26 15.63
CA GLY A 56 15.61 15.69 15.33
C GLY A 56 15.90 16.05 13.87
N ALA A 57 15.70 15.11 12.93
CA ALA A 57 15.76 15.40 11.51
C ALA A 57 14.85 16.58 11.13
N SER A 58 15.33 17.43 10.23
CA SER A 58 14.55 18.58 9.76
C SER A 58 13.45 18.13 8.79
N ASP A 59 12.47 19.00 8.54
CA ASP A 59 11.42 18.75 7.54
C ASP A 59 12.01 18.49 6.15
N ALA A 60 13.14 19.13 5.81
CA ALA A 60 13.83 18.91 4.54
C ALA A 60 14.42 17.49 4.46
N ASP A 61 15.04 17.01 5.53
CA ASP A 61 15.58 15.65 5.60
C ASP A 61 14.48 14.60 5.46
N ILE A 62 13.35 14.80 6.17
CA ILE A 62 12.20 13.91 6.07
C ILE A 62 11.59 13.96 4.66
N ALA A 63 11.45 15.14 4.07
CA ALA A 63 10.95 15.28 2.70
C ALA A 63 11.83 14.55 1.68
N GLU A 64 13.16 14.60 1.82
CA GLU A 64 14.08 13.86 0.97
C GLU A 64 13.90 12.34 1.10
N ILE A 65 13.76 11.83 2.33
CA ILE A 65 13.48 10.42 2.58
C ILE A 65 12.17 10.00 1.88
N LEU A 66 11.11 10.78 2.03
CA LEU A 66 9.81 10.51 1.42
C LEU A 66 9.88 10.52 -0.11
N GLN A 67 10.52 11.53 -0.70
CA GLN A 67 10.69 11.65 -2.15
C GLN A 67 11.46 10.46 -2.72
N ARG A 68 12.58 10.10 -2.09
CA ARG A 68 13.40 8.96 -2.52
C ARG A 68 12.61 7.65 -2.47
N VAL A 69 11.88 7.41 -1.38
CA VAL A 69 11.05 6.20 -1.24
C VAL A 69 9.93 6.18 -2.29
N TRP A 70 9.26 7.32 -2.50
CA TRP A 70 8.14 7.40 -3.43
C TRP A 70 8.56 7.26 -4.89
N LEU A 71 9.63 7.92 -5.31
CA LEU A 71 10.15 7.85 -6.68
C LEU A 71 10.77 6.49 -6.99
N GLY A 72 11.32 5.80 -5.98
CA GLY A 72 11.85 4.45 -6.11
C GLY A 72 10.80 3.34 -6.06
N ARG A 73 9.53 3.69 -5.78
CA ARG A 73 8.43 2.73 -5.59
C ARG A 73 8.19 1.90 -6.85
N LYS A 74 8.13 0.58 -6.69
CA LYS A 74 7.79 -0.38 -7.76
C LYS A 74 6.67 -1.34 -7.35
N ASP A 75 6.01 -1.06 -6.23
CA ASP A 75 4.98 -1.94 -5.67
C ASP A 75 3.73 -2.01 -6.54
N ARG A 76 3.45 -3.23 -7.00
CA ARG A 76 2.26 -3.57 -7.79
C ARG A 76 1.79 -5.01 -7.52
N TYR A 77 1.75 -5.38 -6.23
CA TYR A 77 1.47 -6.74 -5.79
C TYR A 77 0.24 -7.36 -6.46
N SER A 78 -0.90 -6.64 -6.49
CA SER A 78 -2.14 -7.20 -7.04
C SER A 78 -2.10 -7.41 -8.55
N GLU A 79 -1.20 -6.73 -9.27
CA GLU A 79 -0.96 -6.91 -10.72
C GLU A 79 0.07 -8.02 -10.99
N THR A 80 1.08 -8.17 -10.13
CA THR A 80 2.15 -9.15 -10.32
C THR A 80 1.88 -10.50 -9.65
N ARG A 81 0.85 -10.61 -8.82
CA ARG A 81 0.47 -11.89 -8.23
C ARG A 81 0.11 -12.85 -9.38
N HIS A 82 0.88 -13.91 -9.53
CA HIS A 82 0.53 -14.99 -10.45
C HIS A 82 -0.73 -15.67 -9.92
N VAL A 83 -1.70 -15.95 -10.81
CA VAL A 83 -2.94 -16.67 -10.46
C VAL A 83 -2.67 -18.16 -10.22
N GLU A 84 -1.46 -18.64 -10.54
CA GLU A 84 -0.97 -19.99 -10.25
C GLU A 84 -0.59 -20.12 -8.75
N PRO A 85 -1.27 -20.97 -7.96
CA PRO A 85 -1.05 -21.08 -6.52
C PRO A 85 0.26 -21.77 -6.10
N ALA A 86 1.03 -22.34 -7.04
CA ALA A 86 1.99 -23.39 -6.72
C ALA A 86 3.43 -22.93 -6.42
N GLU A 87 3.85 -21.72 -6.81
CA GLU A 87 5.29 -21.38 -6.81
C GLU A 87 5.63 -19.97 -6.33
N GLN A 88 4.80 -19.33 -5.50
CA GLN A 88 5.22 -18.08 -4.88
C GLN A 88 6.10 -18.38 -3.67
N PRO A 89 7.37 -17.93 -3.63
CA PRO A 89 8.17 -17.99 -2.42
C PRO A 89 7.37 -17.30 -1.30
N LEU A 90 7.36 -17.89 -0.10
CA LEU A 90 6.88 -17.23 1.11
C LEU A 90 7.81 -16.06 1.40
N VAL A 91 7.66 -14.96 0.66
CA VAL A 91 8.28 -13.70 1.03
C VAL A 91 7.54 -13.25 2.27
N ASN A 92 8.24 -13.09 3.39
CA ASN A 92 7.66 -12.64 4.65
C ASN A 92 7.01 -11.27 4.43
N LYS A 93 5.68 -11.28 4.25
CA LYS A 93 4.87 -10.08 4.10
C LYS A 93 4.69 -9.46 5.47
N VAL A 94 4.67 -8.13 5.52
CA VAL A 94 4.25 -7.46 6.74
C VAL A 94 2.78 -7.75 6.97
N GLU A 95 2.43 -8.11 8.20
CA GLU A 95 1.06 -8.40 8.56
C GLU A 95 0.16 -7.16 8.43
N MET A 96 -1.03 -7.35 7.86
CA MET A 96 -1.94 -6.23 7.53
C MET A 96 -2.39 -5.44 8.77
N TYR A 97 -2.47 -6.08 9.95
CA TYR A 97 -2.81 -5.37 11.20
C TYR A 97 -1.79 -4.28 11.56
N ARG A 98 -0.54 -4.39 11.09
CA ARG A 98 0.51 -3.38 11.31
C ARG A 98 0.38 -2.19 10.38
N MET A 99 -0.29 -2.36 9.24
CA MET A 99 -0.37 -1.36 8.17
C MET A 99 -1.67 -0.53 8.19
N GLY A 100 -2.65 -0.92 9.02
CA GLY A 100 -3.98 -0.32 9.01
C GLY A 100 -4.79 -0.74 7.78
N GLY A 101 -6.04 -1.16 8.03
CA GLY A 101 -6.98 -1.66 7.01
C GLY A 101 -7.07 -0.76 5.78
#